data_AF-A0A1D1UDH5-F1
#
_entry.id   AF-A0A1D1UDH5-F1
#
_cell.length_a   1.000
_cell.length_b   1.000
_cell.length_c   1.000
_cell.angle_alpha   90.00
_cell.angle_beta   90.00
_cell.angle_gamma   90.00
#
_symmetry.space_group_name_H-M   'P 1'
#
loop_
_entity.id
_entity.type
_entity.pdbx_description
1 polymer ?
#
loop_
_entity_poly.entity_id
_entity_poly.type
_entity_poly.pdbx_seq_one_letter_code
_entity_poly.pdbx_strand_id
1 'polypeptide(L)'
;MQTEGPTLVPWYQGKALAWDVTVVDTLAQTYLQGSTNQVGYAANQAEEKKRRKYEELEGRYLFCPVGFETCGVFGNEARELVEKIGKKASPRVSMLPTDSCDEAN
;
A
#
# COMPACT_ATOMS: atom_id res chain seq x y z
N MET A 1 15.72 14.06 -7.27
CA MET A 1 14.65 13.33 -6.55
C MET A 1 14.06 12.35 -7.55
N GLN A 2 14.07 11.06 -7.25
CA GLN A 2 13.57 10.03 -8.16
C GLN A 2 12.74 9.04 -7.38
N THR A 3 11.48 8.92 -7.77
CA THR A 3 10.56 7.85 -7.35
C THR A 3 10.85 6.59 -8.18
N GLU A 4 10.23 5.46 -7.84
CA GLU A 4 10.31 4.21 -8.63
C GLU A 4 9.60 4.34 -10.01
N GLY A 5 9.16 5.54 -10.36
CA GLY A 5 8.48 5.88 -11.61
C GLY A 5 6.96 5.99 -11.43
N PRO A 6 6.30 6.85 -12.23
CA PRO A 6 4.85 6.94 -12.25
C PRO A 6 4.23 5.80 -13.07
N THR A 7 2.97 5.47 -12.79
CA THR A 7 2.19 4.52 -13.61
C THR A 7 1.99 5.04 -15.04
N LEU A 8 2.03 4.13 -16.01
CA LEU A 8 1.84 4.47 -17.44
C LEU A 8 0.42 4.97 -17.77
N VAL A 9 -0.57 4.52 -17.00
CA VAL A 9 -1.97 4.96 -17.11
C VAL A 9 -2.38 5.77 -15.89
N PRO A 10 -3.31 6.73 -16.02
CA PRO A 10 -3.87 7.44 -14.87
C PRO A 10 -4.45 6.47 -13.84
N TRP A 11 -4.13 6.70 -12.57
CA TRP A 11 -4.54 5.84 -11.47
C TRP A 11 -5.91 6.21 -10.90
N TYR A 12 -6.13 7.50 -10.66
CA TYR A 12 -7.36 8.05 -10.11
C TYR A 12 -7.49 9.53 -10.50
N GLN A 13 -8.69 9.96 -10.90
CA GLN A 13 -8.99 11.34 -11.32
C GLN A 13 -8.02 11.91 -12.37
N GLY A 14 -7.59 11.10 -13.33
CA GLY A 14 -6.68 11.53 -14.40
C GLY A 14 -5.21 11.71 -13.98
N LYS A 15 -4.87 11.51 -12.70
CA LYS A 15 -3.50 11.61 -12.20
C LYS A 15 -2.81 10.24 -12.22
N ALA A 16 -1.56 10.20 -12.68
CA ALA A 16 -0.72 9.02 -12.54
C ALA A 16 -0.32 8.81 -11.06
N LEU A 17 -0.18 7.56 -10.66
CA LEU A 17 0.33 7.18 -9.34
C LEU A 17 1.85 7.17 -9.40
N ALA A 18 2.51 7.90 -8.52
CA ALA A 18 3.95 7.79 -8.28
C ALA A 18 4.15 7.13 -6.92
N TRP A 19 5.16 6.26 -6.82
CA TRP A 19 5.45 5.53 -5.59
C TRP A 19 6.94 5.42 -5.32
N ASP A 20 7.28 5.23 -4.05
CA ASP A 20 8.64 4.98 -3.62
C ASP A 20 8.60 3.91 -2.52
N VAL A 21 9.34 2.83 -2.74
CA VAL A 21 9.35 1.68 -1.84
C VAL A 21 10.46 1.83 -0.82
N THR A 22 10.14 1.56 0.44
CA THR A 22 11.13 1.52 1.51
C THR A 22 10.89 0.33 2.42
N VAL A 23 11.98 -0.37 2.75
CA VAL A 23 11.97 -1.46 3.73
C VAL A 23 12.77 -1.00 4.94
N VAL A 24 12.20 -1.11 6.13
CA VAL A 24 12.83 -0.70 7.39
C VAL A 24 12.93 -1.87 8.35
N ASP A 25 13.99 -1.86 9.16
CA ASP A 25 14.17 -2.84 10.22
C ASP A 25 13.31 -2.47 11.44
N THR A 26 12.33 -3.32 11.77
CA THR A 26 11.46 -3.18 12.95
C THR A 26 12.28 -3.14 14.24
N LEU A 27 13.41 -3.83 14.30
CA LEU A 27 14.24 -3.97 15.49
C LEU A 27 15.30 -2.88 15.62
N ALA A 28 15.39 -1.96 14.65
CA ALA A 28 16.29 -0.82 14.76
C ALA A 28 15.97 0.00 16.02
N GLN A 29 16.99 0.41 16.76
CA GLN A 29 16.82 1.14 18.04
C GLN A 29 15.90 2.36 17.91
N THR A 30 15.94 3.06 16.77
CA THR A 30 15.09 4.23 16.49
C THR A 30 13.60 3.92 16.39
N TYR A 31 13.23 2.67 16.11
CA TYR A 31 11.84 2.24 15.97
C TYR A 31 11.40 1.27 17.06
N LEU A 32 12.33 0.73 17.85
CA LEU A 32 12.08 -0.33 18.82
C LEU A 32 10.94 0.02 19.80
N GLN A 33 11.02 1.18 20.47
CA GLN A 33 10.00 1.61 21.44
C GLN A 33 8.60 1.78 20.81
N GLY A 34 8.52 2.28 19.58
CA GLY A 34 7.23 2.42 18.90
C GLY A 34 6.70 1.08 18.41
N SER A 35 7.58 0.25 17.87
CA SER A 35 7.25 -1.06 17.30
C SER A 35 6.84 -2.09 18.36
N THR A 36 7.29 -1.95 19.61
CA THR A 36 6.78 -2.76 20.73
C THR A 36 5.35 -2.42 21.11
N ASN A 37 4.88 -1.21 20.81
CA ASN A 37 3.53 -0.74 21.17
C ASN A 37 2.53 -0.84 20.02
N GLN A 38 3.01 -0.77 18.77
CA GLN A 38 2.16 -0.73 17.59
C GLN A 38 2.79 -1.51 16.44
N VAL A 39 2.04 -2.49 15.93
CA VAL A 39 2.40 -3.22 14.71
C VAL A 39 2.45 -2.26 13.53
N GLY A 40 3.50 -2.36 12.71
CA GLY A 40 3.68 -1.51 11.54
C GLY A 40 4.19 -0.11 11.87
N TYR A 41 4.56 0.18 13.12
CA TYR A 41 5.07 1.49 13.52
C TYR A 41 6.25 1.93 12.66
N ALA A 42 7.23 1.06 12.45
CA ALA A 42 8.42 1.42 11.68
C ALA A 42 8.05 1.69 10.22
N ALA A 43 7.22 0.84 9.60
CA ALA A 43 6.75 1.04 8.23
C ALA A 43 5.98 2.36 8.08
N ASN A 44 5.05 2.66 8.99
CA ASN A 44 4.26 3.89 8.97
C ASN A 44 5.15 5.15 9.12
N GLN A 45 6.17 5.09 9.99
CA GLN A 45 7.13 6.18 10.12
C GLN A 45 7.98 6.35 8.86
N ALA A 46 8.31 5.26 8.15
CA ALA A 46 9.01 5.32 6.89
C ALA A 46 8.12 5.93 5.79
N GLU A 47 6.82 5.59 5.77
CA GLU A 47 5.84 6.18 4.86
C GLU A 47 5.72 7.69 5.05
N GLU A 48 5.54 8.14 6.30
CA GLU A 48 5.46 9.56 6.63
C GLU A 48 6.72 10.33 6.21
N LYS A 49 7.91 9.75 6.44
CA LYS A 49 9.17 10.35 5.97
C LYS A 49 9.21 10.49 4.44
N LYS A 50 8.73 9.49 3.71
CA LYS A 50 8.68 9.53 2.24
C LYS A 50 7.63 10.51 1.74
N ARG A 51 6.46 10.59 2.38
CA ARG A 51 5.45 11.60 2.07
C ARG A 51 6.05 13.01 2.14
N ARG A 52 6.67 13.34 3.28
CA ARG A 52 7.34 14.64 3.47
C ARG A 52 8.43 14.92 2.45
N LYS A 53 9.22 13.89 2.12
CA LYS A 53 10.30 14.01 1.13
C LYS A 53 9.79 14.39 -0.27
N TYR A 54 8.56 14.01 -0.61
CA TYR A 54 7.97 14.17 -1.94
C TYR A 54 6.70 15.04 -1.94
N GLU A 55 6.55 15.93 -0.96
CA GLU A 55 5.42 16.88 -0.86
C GLU A 55 5.27 17.71 -2.15
N GLU A 56 6.36 18.01 -2.85
CA GLU A 56 6.36 18.76 -4.11
C GLU A 56 5.77 18.01 -5.32
N LEU A 57 5.51 16.70 -5.16
CA LEU A 57 4.77 15.90 -6.14
C LEU A 57 3.26 16.05 -5.97
N GLU A 58 2.79 16.54 -4.82
CA GLU A 58 1.38 16.82 -4.61
C GLU A 58 0.86 17.80 -5.68
N GLY A 59 -0.40 17.59 -6.08
CA GLY A 59 -0.99 18.34 -7.19
C GLY A 59 -0.73 17.73 -8.57
N ARG A 60 0.52 17.35 -8.89
CA ARG A 60 0.89 16.75 -10.20
C ARG A 60 0.66 15.25 -10.28
N TYR A 61 1.05 14.53 -9.22
CA TYR A 61 0.89 13.09 -9.12
C TYR A 61 0.04 12.75 -7.90
N LEU A 62 -0.50 11.52 -7.89
CA LEU A 62 -0.90 10.89 -6.64
C LEU A 62 0.33 10.17 -6.12
N PHE A 63 0.94 10.71 -5.07
CA PHE A 63 2.09 10.06 -4.45
C PHE A 63 1.62 9.08 -3.37
N CYS A 64 2.16 7.87 -3.39
CA CYS A 64 1.94 6.85 -2.36
C CYS A 64 3.29 6.29 -1.91
N PRO A 65 3.74 6.58 -0.68
CA PRO A 65 4.87 5.88 -0.11
C PRO A 65 4.47 4.42 0.19
N VAL A 66 5.38 3.50 -0.06
CA VAL A 66 5.14 2.07 0.16
C VAL A 66 6.13 1.56 1.19
N GLY A 67 5.71 1.53 2.45
CA GLY A 67 6.53 1.10 3.57
C GLY A 67 6.36 -0.38 3.90
N PHE A 68 7.47 -1.05 4.15
CA PHE A 68 7.51 -2.41 4.69
C PHE A 68 8.46 -2.50 5.87
N GLU A 69 8.11 -3.36 6.81
CA GLU A 69 9.04 -3.87 7.79
C GLU A 69 9.76 -5.10 7.24
N THR A 70 11.01 -5.33 7.66
CA THR A 70 11.79 -6.53 7.33
C THR A 70 11.06 -7.82 7.71
N CYS A 71 10.22 -7.78 8.75
CA CYS A 71 9.36 -8.90 9.19
C CYS A 71 8.09 -9.08 8.35
N GLY A 72 7.90 -8.31 7.26
CA GLY A 72 6.78 -8.44 6.33
C GLY A 72 5.53 -7.65 6.69
N VAL A 73 5.58 -6.77 7.70
CA VAL A 73 4.46 -5.88 8.04
C VAL A 73 4.40 -4.74 7.03
N PHE A 74 3.21 -4.48 6.50
CA PHE A 74 2.96 -3.38 5.57
C PHE A 74 2.63 -2.12 6.37
N GLY A 75 3.14 -0.98 5.92
CA GLY A 75 2.61 0.31 6.33
C GLY A 75 1.17 0.48 5.85
N ASN A 76 0.46 1.43 6.46
CA ASN A 76 -0.96 1.64 6.20
C ASN A 76 -1.22 1.99 4.72
N GLU A 77 -0.36 2.81 4.13
CA GLU A 77 -0.52 3.23 2.74
C GLU A 77 -0.18 2.10 1.76
N ALA A 78 0.90 1.36 2.03
CA ALA A 78 1.23 0.17 1.27
C ALA A 78 0.07 -0.84 1.28
N ARG A 79 -0.52 -1.08 2.46
CA ARG A 79 -1.66 -1.99 2.63
C ARG A 79 -2.87 -1.53 1.82
N GLU A 80 -3.24 -0.25 1.93
CA GLU A 80 -4.34 0.32 1.16
C GLU A 80 -4.10 0.26 -0.35
N LEU A 81 -2.88 0.51 -0.80
CA LEU A 81 -2.53 0.45 -2.21
C LEU A 81 -2.69 -0.98 -2.74
N VAL A 82 -2.17 -1.97 -2.03
CA VAL A 82 -2.30 -3.38 -2.41
C VAL A 82 -3.76 -3.82 -2.45
N GLU A 83 -4.59 -3.41 -1.48
CA GLU A 83 -6.02 -3.68 -1.51
C GLU A 83 -6.72 -3.05 -2.73
N LYS A 84 -6.38 -1.79 -3.05
CA LYS A 84 -6.92 -1.09 -4.22
C LYS A 84 -6.49 -1.77 -5.52
N ILE A 85 -5.24 -2.22 -5.62
CA ILE A 85 -4.73 -3.00 -6.77
C ILE A 85 -5.50 -4.33 -6.87
N GLY A 86 -5.62 -5.07 -5.77
CA GLY A 86 -6.34 -6.35 -5.74
C GLY A 86 -7.79 -6.22 -6.19
N LYS A 87 -8.50 -5.19 -5.72
CA LYS A 87 -9.88 -4.89 -6.16
C LYS A 87 -9.98 -4.56 -7.65
N LYS A 88 -8.98 -3.88 -8.22
CA LYS A 88 -8.94 -3.56 -9.66
C LYS A 88 -8.55 -4.77 -10.53
N ALA A 89 -7.67 -5.63 -10.02
CA ALA A 89 -7.16 -6.80 -10.73
C ALA A 89 -8.09 -8.02 -10.61
N SER A 90 -8.95 -8.06 -9.59
CA SER A 90 -9.91 -9.15 -9.42
C SER A 90 -10.82 -9.21 -10.65
N PRO A 91 -10.91 -10.37 -11.34
CA PRO A 91 -11.95 -10.57 -12.33
C PRO A 91 -13.29 -10.24 -11.67
N ARG A 92 -14.21 -9.60 -12.42
CA ARG A 92 -15.61 -9.60 -11.99
C ARG A 92 -16.05 -11.05 -12.02
N VAL A 93 -15.91 -11.76 -10.90
CA VAL A 93 -16.70 -12.95 -10.64
C VAL A 93 -18.12 -12.40 -10.55
N SER A 94 -18.82 -12.40 -11.67
CA SER A 94 -20.28 -12.48 -11.63
C SER A 94 -20.54 -13.65 -10.69
N MET A 95 -21.19 -13.37 -9.56
CA MET A 95 -21.69 -14.41 -8.68
C MET A 95 -22.42 -15.40 -9.58
N LEU A 96 -21.79 -16.54 -9.88
CA LEU A 96 -22.55 -17.66 -10.40
C LEU A 96 -23.52 -18.01 -9.29
N PRO A 97 -24.78 -18.32 -9.61
CA PRO A 97 -25.74 -18.74 -8.60
C PRO A 97 -25.06 -19.80 -7.75
N THR A 98 -25.09 -19.64 -6.42
CA THR A 98 -24.84 -20.76 -5.53
C THR A 98 -25.87 -21.80 -5.95
N ASP A 99 -25.46 -22.84 -6.68
CA ASP A 99 -26.29 -24.01 -6.87
C ASP A 99 -26.61 -24.47 -5.45
N SER A 100 -27.85 -24.22 -5.05
CA SER A 100 -28.38 -24.77 -3.83
C SER A 100 -28.27 -26.28 -4.00
N CYS A 101 -27.51 -26.92 -3.11
CA CYS A 101 -27.69 -28.34 -2.87
C CYS A 101 -29.05 -28.49 -2.16
N ASP A 102 -30.13 -28.28 -2.90
CA ASP A 102 -31.46 -28.74 -2.53
C ASP A 102 -31.58 -30.19 -3.02
N GLU A 103 -31.74 -31.07 -2.03
CA GLU A 103 -32.42 -32.36 -2.06
C GLU A 103 -32.16 -33.31 -3.25
N ALA A 104 -31.45 -34.39 -2.94
CA ALA A 104 -31.76 -35.70 -3.53
C ALA A 104 -31.47 -36.82 -2.51
N ASN A 105 -32.55 -37.18 -1.80
CA ASN A 105 -32.88 -38.47 -1.18
C ASN A 105 -31.97 -39.06 -0.09
#